data_AF-A0A7J9QVS2-F1
#
_entry.id   AF-A0A7J9QVS2-F1
#
_cell.length_a   1.000
_cell.length_b   1.000
_cell.length_c   1.000
_cell.angle_alpha   90.00
_cell.angle_beta   90.00
_cell.angle_gamma   90.00
#
_symmetry.space_group_name_H-M   'P 1'
#
loop_
_entity.id
_entity.type
_entity.pdbx_description
1 polymer ?
#
loop_
_entity_poly.entity_id
_entity_poly.type
_entity_poly.pdbx_seq_one_letter_code
_entity_poly.pdbx_strand_id
1 'polypeptide(L)'
;TELITRYYDDLDAKGIRPKTKATAIQIGRPANILKGLRALEFTNGVATTVSDSEMLDGMSVVGLNGFDCEMASGASVVGVKKLMSEGVIKKDDTVVGILTGRQKDAMLPVDYHHDPSNKFAKPPKN
;
A
#
# COMPACT_ATOMS: atom_id res chain seq x y z
N THR A 1 12.74 -7.98 -21.74
CA THR A 1 12.01 -9.06 -21.03
C THR A 1 12.95 -9.98 -20.29
N GLU A 2 14.16 -10.23 -20.79
CA GLU A 2 15.20 -11.04 -20.14
C GLU A 2 15.46 -10.69 -18.66
N LEU A 3 15.56 -9.40 -18.32
CA LEU A 3 15.70 -8.96 -16.91
C LEU A 3 14.55 -9.42 -16.00
N ILE A 4 13.32 -9.43 -16.51
CA ILE A 4 12.14 -9.87 -15.75
C ILE A 4 12.19 -11.38 -15.52
N THR A 5 12.55 -12.14 -16.56
CA THR A 5 12.73 -13.60 -16.45
C THR A 5 13.80 -13.92 -15.41
N ARG A 6 14.99 -13.30 -15.53
CA ARG A 6 16.09 -13.51 -14.58
C ARG A 6 15.71 -13.17 -13.14
N TYR A 7 14.96 -12.08 -12.93
CA TYR A 7 14.47 -11.71 -11.60
C TYR A 7 13.54 -12.78 -11.03
N TYR A 8 12.62 -13.29 -11.85
CA TYR A 8 11.70 -14.35 -11.45
C TYR A 8 12.38 -15.69 -11.18
N ASP A 9 13.38 -16.07 -11.95
CA ASP A 9 14.17 -17.28 -11.71
C ASP A 9 14.93 -17.18 -10.38
N ASP A 10 15.46 -16.00 -10.04
CA ASP A 10 16.09 -15.74 -8.74
C ASP A 10 15.10 -15.88 -7.56
N LEU A 11 13.87 -15.37 -7.72
CA LEU A 11 12.82 -15.55 -6.72
C LEU A 11 12.47 -17.03 -6.52
N ASP A 12 12.40 -17.82 -7.60
CA ASP A 12 12.10 -19.25 -7.53
C ASP A 12 13.23 -20.03 -6.86
N ALA A 13 14.47 -19.76 -7.25
CA ALA A 13 15.66 -20.39 -6.66
C ALA A 13 15.76 -20.14 -5.15
N LYS A 14 15.32 -18.97 -4.69
CA LYS A 14 15.30 -18.59 -3.26
C LYS A 14 14.02 -18.98 -2.53
N GLY A 15 13.03 -19.56 -3.21
CA GLY A 15 11.74 -19.90 -2.61
C GLY A 15 10.94 -18.69 -2.11
N ILE A 16 11.20 -17.49 -2.65
CA ILE A 16 10.54 -16.26 -2.22
C ILE A 16 9.10 -16.23 -2.77
N ARG A 17 8.15 -15.89 -1.91
CA ARG A 17 6.72 -15.78 -2.24
C ARG A 17 6.17 -14.44 -1.75
N PRO A 18 5.18 -13.84 -2.45
CA PRO A 18 4.56 -12.60 -2.00
C PRO A 18 3.85 -12.83 -0.67
N LYS A 19 4.05 -11.91 0.29
CA LYS A 19 3.45 -12.00 1.62
C LYS A 19 3.03 -10.62 2.10
N THR A 20 1.73 -10.47 2.33
CA THR A 20 1.10 -9.30 2.94
C THR A 20 -0.30 -9.73 3.42
N LYS A 21 -0.81 -9.09 4.48
CA LYS A 21 -2.22 -9.22 4.89
C LYS A 21 -3.18 -8.57 3.87
N ALA A 22 -2.70 -7.66 3.03
CA ALA A 22 -3.46 -7.02 1.97
C ALA A 22 -3.60 -7.95 0.75
N THR A 23 -4.48 -8.94 0.85
CA THR A 23 -4.63 -10.01 -0.16
C THR A 23 -4.88 -9.52 -1.58
N ALA A 24 -5.54 -8.37 -1.76
CA ALA A 24 -5.80 -7.75 -3.06
C ALA A 24 -4.51 -7.43 -3.86
N ILE A 25 -3.40 -7.20 -3.18
CA ILE A 25 -2.09 -6.85 -3.79
C ILE A 25 -1.00 -7.88 -3.46
N GLN A 26 -1.36 -9.06 -2.95
CA GLN A 26 -0.42 -10.17 -2.70
C GLN A 26 -0.04 -10.87 -4.01
N ILE A 27 0.67 -10.15 -4.89
CA ILE A 27 0.97 -10.57 -6.26
C ILE A 27 2.48 -10.62 -6.44
N GLY A 28 3.03 -11.82 -6.64
CA GLY A 28 4.47 -12.00 -6.86
C GLY A 28 4.92 -11.83 -8.31
N ARG A 29 3.98 -12.02 -9.26
CA ARG A 29 4.24 -11.96 -10.71
C ARG A 29 3.09 -11.20 -11.39
N PRO A 30 3.14 -9.86 -11.42
CA PRO A 30 2.05 -9.06 -11.98
C PRO A 30 1.84 -9.37 -13.46
N ALA A 31 0.62 -9.76 -13.83
CA ALA A 31 0.27 -10.15 -15.22
C ALA A 31 0.57 -9.04 -16.24
N ASN A 32 0.50 -7.77 -15.82
CA ASN A 32 0.73 -6.61 -16.68
C ASN A 32 2.04 -5.85 -16.32
N ILE A 33 3.08 -6.53 -15.81
CA ILE A 33 4.32 -5.85 -15.36
C ILE A 33 4.97 -4.98 -16.45
N LEU A 34 4.96 -5.41 -17.71
CA LEU A 34 5.49 -4.62 -18.82
C LEU A 34 4.74 -3.30 -19.03
N LYS A 35 3.41 -3.30 -18.85
CA LYS A 35 2.60 -2.07 -18.94
C LYS A 35 2.91 -1.14 -17.76
N GLY A 36 3.08 -1.70 -16.57
CA GLY A 36 3.47 -0.95 -15.37
C GLY A 36 4.83 -0.27 -15.51
N LEU A 37 5.85 -1.00 -15.96
CA LEU A 37 7.18 -0.45 -16.20
C LEU A 37 7.17 0.65 -17.28
N ARG A 38 6.43 0.44 -18.38
CA ARG A 38 6.25 1.45 -19.41
C ARG A 38 5.56 2.71 -18.89
N ALA A 39 4.56 2.56 -18.02
CA ALA A 39 3.87 3.69 -17.43
C ALA A 39 4.83 4.52 -16.55
N LEU A 40 5.64 3.86 -15.71
CA LEU A 40 6.67 4.53 -14.91
C LEU A 40 7.67 5.30 -15.78
N GLU A 41 8.19 4.67 -16.84
CA GLU A 41 9.12 5.33 -17.77
C GLU A 41 8.48 6.54 -18.45
N PHE A 42 7.26 6.37 -18.97
CA PHE A 42 6.55 7.43 -19.70
C PHE A 42 6.19 8.63 -18.83
N THR A 43 5.84 8.41 -17.55
CA THR A 43 5.44 9.48 -16.64
C THR A 43 6.59 10.03 -15.80
N ASN A 44 7.82 9.54 -15.98
CA ASN A 44 8.92 9.75 -15.02
C ASN A 44 8.48 9.43 -13.57
N GLY A 45 7.68 8.36 -13.45
CA GLY A 45 7.08 7.93 -12.20
C GLY A 45 8.04 7.12 -11.34
N VAL A 46 7.64 6.90 -10.10
CA VAL A 46 8.40 6.10 -9.12
C VAL A 46 7.54 4.98 -8.58
N ALA A 47 8.18 3.92 -8.09
CA ALA A 47 7.56 2.88 -7.29
C ALA A 47 8.16 2.92 -5.87
N THR A 48 7.31 2.78 -4.86
CA THR A 48 7.75 2.66 -3.47
C THR A 48 7.03 1.47 -2.81
N THR A 49 7.49 1.10 -1.63
CA THR A 49 6.92 0.01 -0.83
C THR A 49 6.53 0.51 0.54
N VAL A 50 5.53 -0.14 1.12
CA VAL A 50 5.03 0.08 2.48
C VAL A 50 4.79 -1.25 3.16
N SER A 51 4.90 -1.27 4.48
CA SER A 51 4.63 -2.42 5.33
C SER A 51 3.12 -2.61 5.59
N ASP A 52 2.76 -3.79 6.07
CA ASP A 52 1.38 -4.09 6.49
C ASP A 52 0.90 -3.13 7.60
N SER A 53 1.76 -2.83 8.59
CA SER A 53 1.45 -1.86 9.65
C SER A 53 1.19 -0.47 9.09
N GLU A 54 1.98 -0.04 8.10
CA GLU A 54 1.78 1.25 7.43
C GLU A 54 0.46 1.28 6.64
N MET A 55 0.14 0.21 5.92
CA MET A 55 -1.15 0.14 5.21
C MET A 55 -2.34 0.22 6.17
N LEU A 56 -2.25 -0.41 7.34
CA LEU A 56 -3.27 -0.31 8.40
C LEU A 56 -3.38 1.12 8.96
N ASP A 57 -2.24 1.79 9.16
CA ASP A 57 -2.21 3.21 9.53
C ASP A 57 -2.90 4.08 8.48
N GLY A 58 -2.60 3.85 7.19
CA GLY A 58 -3.21 4.57 6.07
C GLY A 58 -4.72 4.36 6.00
N MET A 59 -5.17 3.11 6.11
CA MET A 59 -6.59 2.75 6.18
C MET A 59 -7.30 3.48 7.34
N SER A 60 -6.67 3.49 8.51
CA SER A 60 -7.26 4.11 9.71
C SER A 60 -7.33 5.63 9.58
N VAL A 61 -6.32 6.26 8.97
CA VAL A 61 -6.37 7.70 8.64
C VAL A 61 -7.54 8.01 7.71
N VAL A 62 -7.80 7.19 6.68
CA VAL A 62 -8.98 7.36 5.80
C VAL A 62 -10.27 7.24 6.62
N GLY A 63 -10.38 6.21 7.46
CA GLY A 63 -11.49 5.97 8.40
C GLY A 63 -11.80 7.16 9.29
N LEU A 64 -10.77 7.73 9.91
CA LEU A 64 -10.88 8.88 10.82
C LEU A 64 -11.32 10.17 10.12
N ASN A 65 -11.23 10.23 8.79
CA ASN A 65 -11.71 11.35 7.97
C ASN A 65 -13.10 11.08 7.34
N GLY A 66 -13.81 10.03 7.78
CA GLY A 66 -15.20 9.75 7.38
C GLY A 66 -15.35 8.93 6.10
N PHE A 67 -14.26 8.34 5.61
CA PHE A 67 -14.27 7.48 4.42
C PHE A 67 -13.92 6.04 4.77
N ASP A 68 -14.29 5.09 3.91
CA ASP A 68 -13.95 3.68 4.06
C ASP A 68 -13.00 3.23 2.94
N CYS A 69 -12.01 2.41 3.27
CA CYS A 69 -11.18 1.73 2.28
C CYS A 69 -10.61 0.42 2.81
N GLU A 70 -10.26 -0.50 1.91
CA GLU A 70 -9.53 -1.71 2.26
C GLU A 70 -8.07 -1.42 2.65
N MET A 71 -7.41 -2.39 3.30
CA MET A 71 -6.00 -2.28 3.69
C MET A 71 -5.07 -1.96 2.52
N ALA A 72 -5.28 -2.57 1.34
CA ALA A 72 -4.47 -2.30 0.15
C ALA A 72 -4.58 -0.84 -0.31
N SER A 73 -5.75 -0.22 -0.16
CA SER A 73 -5.97 1.20 -0.48
C SER A 73 -5.21 2.13 0.48
N GLY A 74 -4.98 1.70 1.74
CA GLY A 74 -4.12 2.41 2.68
C GLY A 74 -2.69 2.64 2.19
N ALA A 75 -2.21 1.82 1.24
CA ALA A 75 -0.89 1.99 0.63
C ALA A 75 -0.74 3.32 -0.13
N SER A 76 -1.81 3.83 -0.75
CA SER A 76 -1.73 5.11 -1.47
C SER A 76 -1.46 6.27 -0.51
N VAL A 77 -2.15 6.28 0.64
CA VAL A 77 -2.03 7.34 1.65
C VAL A 77 -0.63 7.35 2.26
N VAL A 78 -0.12 6.18 2.67
CA VAL A 78 1.22 6.12 3.25
C VAL A 78 2.32 6.28 2.22
N GLY A 79 2.12 5.77 1.00
CA GLY A 79 3.03 5.99 -0.13
C GLY A 79 3.23 7.47 -0.42
N VAL A 80 2.14 8.25 -0.47
CA VAL A 80 2.21 9.72 -0.63
C VAL A 80 2.99 10.36 0.52
N LYS A 81 2.66 10.02 1.77
CA LYS A 81 3.36 10.57 2.94
C LYS A 81 4.86 10.25 2.93
N LYS A 82 5.23 9.04 2.53
CA LYS A 82 6.62 8.59 2.41
C LYS A 82 7.34 9.38 1.32
N LEU A 83 6.78 9.46 0.12
CA LEU A 83 7.37 10.19 -1.00
C LEU A 83 7.48 11.71 -0.73
N MET A 84 6.56 12.28 0.06
CA MET A 84 6.71 13.65 0.56
C MET A 84 7.90 13.79 1.51
N SER A 85 8.10 12.84 2.42
CA SER A 85 9.24 12.86 3.35
C SER A 85 10.58 12.67 2.66
N GLU A 86 10.60 11.97 1.52
CA GLU A 86 11.76 11.76 0.66
C GLU A 86 12.00 12.95 -0.31
N GLY A 87 11.11 13.95 -0.32
CA GLY A 87 11.20 15.11 -1.20
C GLY A 87 10.83 14.85 -2.67
N VAL A 88 10.29 13.66 -2.97
CA VAL A 88 9.82 13.29 -4.32
C VAL A 88 8.51 14.00 -4.66
N ILE A 89 7.58 14.07 -3.69
CA ILE A 89 6.36 14.87 -3.77
C ILE A 89 6.56 16.14 -2.94
N LYS A 90 6.28 17.31 -3.52
CA LYS A 90 6.40 18.60 -2.83
C LYS A 90 5.17 18.92 -2.01
N LYS A 91 5.30 19.85 -1.07
CA LYS A 91 4.20 20.25 -0.17
C LYS A 91 3.05 20.96 -0.89
N ASP A 92 3.34 21.58 -2.03
CA ASP A 92 2.42 22.32 -2.88
C ASP A 92 1.90 21.51 -4.08
N ASP A 93 2.35 20.26 -4.24
CA ASP A 93 1.86 19.39 -5.31
C ASP A 93 0.40 19.00 -5.07
N THR A 94 -0.40 19.02 -6.14
CA THR A 94 -1.74 18.43 -6.12
C THR A 94 -1.64 16.93 -6.35
N VAL A 95 -2.08 16.15 -5.36
CA VAL A 95 -1.97 14.68 -5.36
C VAL A 95 -3.35 14.05 -5.35
N VAL A 96 -3.56 13.07 -6.24
CA VAL A 96 -4.78 12.25 -6.27
C VAL A 96 -4.43 10.84 -5.77
N GLY A 97 -4.92 10.48 -4.59
CA GLY A 97 -4.83 9.13 -4.05
C GLY A 97 -5.99 8.25 -4.54
N ILE A 98 -5.69 7.07 -5.07
CA ILE A 98 -6.70 6.12 -5.56
C ILE A 98 -6.97 5.08 -4.47
N LEU A 99 -8.20 5.09 -3.93
CA LEU A 99 -8.70 4.05 -3.04
C LEU A 99 -9.44 3.01 -3.89
N THR A 100 -8.80 1.87 -4.14
CA THR A 100 -9.24 0.86 -5.12
C THR A 100 -10.47 0.07 -4.67
N GLY A 101 -10.72 0.00 -3.37
CA GLY A 101 -11.78 -0.84 -2.82
C GLY A 101 -12.22 -0.42 -1.43
N ARG A 102 -13.47 -0.75 -1.12
CA ARG A 102 -14.06 -0.63 0.23
C ARG A 102 -13.60 -1.75 1.15
N GLN A 103 -13.68 -1.54 2.46
CA GLN A 103 -13.38 -2.58 3.43
C GLN A 103 -14.35 -3.76 3.30
N LYS A 104 -13.79 -4.96 3.32
CA LYS A 104 -14.55 -6.24 3.29
C LYS A 104 -14.53 -6.93 4.65
N ASP A 105 -13.50 -6.69 5.45
CA ASP A 105 -13.36 -7.26 6.79
C ASP A 105 -13.64 -6.17 7.84
N ALA A 106 -14.81 -6.24 8.46
CA ALA A 106 -15.22 -5.28 9.48
C ALA A 106 -14.40 -5.42 10.78
N MET A 107 -13.79 -6.58 11.03
CA MET A 107 -12.98 -6.78 12.24
C MET A 107 -11.63 -6.08 12.13
N LEU A 108 -11.09 -5.94 10.92
CA LEU A 108 -9.78 -5.33 10.70
C LEU A 108 -9.67 -3.88 11.25
N PRO A 109 -10.61 -2.94 11.02
CA PRO A 109 -10.60 -1.64 11.70
C PRO A 109 -10.94 -1.72 13.20
N VAL A 110 -11.80 -2.65 13.61
CA VAL A 110 -12.14 -2.84 15.05
C VAL A 110 -10.89 -3.26 15.83
N ASP A 111 -10.20 -4.29 15.38
CA ASP A 111 -8.97 -4.82 15.96
C ASP A 111 -7.86 -3.76 15.97
N TYR A 112 -7.73 -3.00 14.88
CA TYR A 112 -6.76 -1.90 14.81
C TYR A 112 -7.00 -0.86 15.89
N HIS A 113 -8.25 -0.39 16.07
CA HIS A 113 -8.55 0.64 17.05
C HIS A 113 -8.62 0.12 18.49
N HIS A 114 -8.81 -1.18 18.69
CA HIS A 114 -8.78 -1.82 20.01
C HIS A 114 -7.36 -1.95 20.59
N ASP A 115 -6.34 -2.07 19.74
CA ASP A 115 -4.94 -2.09 20.18
C ASP A 115 -4.39 -0.66 20.33
N PRO A 116 -4.18 -0.16 21.57
CA PRO A 116 -3.72 1.20 21.82
C PRO A 116 -2.26 1.45 21.42
N SER A 117 -1.50 0.40 21.07
CA SER A 117 -0.14 0.54 20.54
C SER A 117 -0.11 1.02 19.09
N ASN A 118 -1.24 0.89 18.37
CA ASN A 118 -1.36 1.38 17.00
C ASN A 118 -1.39 2.91 16.97
N LYS A 119 -0.70 3.48 15.97
CA LYS A 119 -0.41 4.92 15.88
C LYS A 119 -1.66 5.80 15.85
N PHE A 120 -2.73 5.33 15.21
CA PHE A 120 -3.99 6.06 15.05
C PHE A 120 -5.16 5.39 15.78
N ALA A 121 -4.87 4.54 16.77
CA ALA A 121 -5.90 3.86 17.56
C ALA A 121 -6.88 4.85 18.21
N LYS A 122 -8.15 4.45 18.27
CA LYS A 122 -9.24 5.17 18.94
C LYS A 122 -10.04 4.15 19.76
N PRO A 123 -9.44 3.61 20.84
CA PRO A 123 -10.09 2.57 21.62
C PRO A 123 -11.39 3.10 22.25
N PRO A 124 -12.40 2.25 22.44
CA PRO A 124 -13.60 2.60 23.17
C PRO A 124 -13.24 3.18 24.54
N LYS A 125 -13.90 4.27 24.92
CA LYS A 125 -13.82 4.80 26.29
C LYS A 125 -14.90 4.10 27.11
N ASN A 126 -14.53 3.60 28.28
CA ASN A 126 -15.48 3.16 29.31
C ASN A 126 -16.29 4.34 29.85
#